data_AF-A0A7W1DIX3-F1
#
_entry.id   AF-A0A7W1DIX3-F1
#
_cell.length_a   1.000
_cell.length_b   1.000
_cell.length_c   1.000
_cell.angle_alpha   90.00
_cell.angle_beta   90.00
_cell.angle_gamma   90.00
#
_symmetry.space_group_name_H-M   'P 1'
#
loop_
_entity.id
_entity.type
_entity.pdbx_description
1 polymer ?
#
loop_
_entity_poly.entity_id
_entity_poly.type
_entity_poly.pdbx_seq_one_letter_code
_entity_poly.pdbx_strand_id
1 'polypeptide(L)'
;KDMFEGRAVVFDGSDDYHDRINDPDLDIDERSILVIRGAGPLGWPGSAEVVNMQPPDSLLRRGVNTLPTIGDGRQSGTSDSPSILNAAPESAAGGGLAWVRTGDTIRIDLGSGRCDMLVPEEEIERRKREEGIPDFPESQTPWQEIYRASVSQLDGGGVLEAALKYRGIASKTPRHNH
;
A
#
# COMPACT_ATOMS: atom_id res chain seq x y z
N LYS A 1 -20.15 -18.23 -3.02
CA LYS A 1 -20.11 -16.88 -3.61
C LYS A 1 -18.73 -16.35 -3.28
N ASP A 2 -17.88 -16.14 -4.28
CA ASP A 2 -16.47 -15.79 -4.09
C ASP A 2 -16.31 -14.28 -3.88
N MET A 3 -17.19 -13.72 -3.02
CA MET A 3 -17.31 -12.30 -2.77
C MET A 3 -17.66 -12.06 -1.30
N PHE A 4 -17.00 -11.08 -0.69
CA PHE A 4 -17.27 -10.64 0.67
C PHE A 4 -17.08 -9.13 0.81
N GLU A 5 -17.62 -8.58 1.89
CA GLU A 5 -17.47 -7.18 2.27
C GLU A 5 -16.88 -7.11 3.68
N GLY A 6 -16.07 -6.10 3.93
CA GLY A 6 -15.49 -5.86 5.24
C GLY A 6 -15.26 -4.38 5.50
N ARG A 7 -15.21 -4.04 6.79
CA ARG A 7 -14.96 -2.67 7.25
C ARG A 7 -13.45 -2.41 7.22
N ALA A 8 -13.03 -1.37 6.53
CA ALA A 8 -11.63 -0.96 6.47
C ALA A 8 -11.16 -0.43 7.83
N VAL A 9 -9.94 -0.82 8.22
CA VAL A 9 -9.18 -0.21 9.30
C VAL A 9 -7.83 0.19 8.72
N VAL A 10 -7.65 1.50 8.55
CA VAL A 10 -6.54 2.08 7.79
C VAL A 10 -5.41 2.46 8.75
N PHE A 11 -4.19 2.10 8.38
CA PHE A 11 -2.94 2.46 9.04
C PHE A 11 -2.01 3.20 8.08
N ASP A 12 -1.39 4.27 8.58
CA ASP A 12 -0.43 5.11 7.85
C ASP A 12 1.00 4.69 8.21
N GLY A 13 1.52 3.69 7.49
CA GLY A 13 2.83 3.08 7.77
C GLY A 13 2.81 2.05 8.92
N SER A 14 3.96 1.41 9.15
CA SER A 14 4.07 0.31 10.10
C SER A 14 4.11 0.78 11.56
N ASP A 15 4.59 2.00 11.82
CA ASP A 15 4.61 2.58 13.16
C ASP A 15 3.16 2.80 13.64
N ASP A 16 2.30 3.43 12.83
CA ASP A 16 0.88 3.61 13.14
C ASP A 16 0.14 2.28 13.33
N TYR A 17 0.48 1.27 12.53
CA TYR A 17 -0.03 -0.10 12.72
C TYR A 17 0.33 -0.65 14.11
N HIS A 18 1.61 -0.63 14.50
CA HIS A 18 2.02 -1.18 15.80
C HIS A 18 1.45 -0.38 16.98
N ASP A 19 1.34 0.94 16.82
CA ASP A 19 0.83 1.83 17.87
C ASP A 19 -0.67 1.65 18.10
N ARG A 20 -1.46 1.44 17.04
CA ARG A 20 -2.93 1.43 17.13
C ARG A 20 -3.58 0.06 16.99
N ILE A 21 -2.92 -0.99 16.50
CA ILE A 21 -3.58 -2.27 16.21
C ILE A 21 -4.34 -2.85 17.42
N ASN A 22 -3.82 -2.64 18.64
CA ASN A 22 -4.44 -3.11 19.88
C ASN A 22 -5.38 -2.09 20.55
N ASP A 23 -5.65 -0.96 19.92
CA ASP A 23 -6.58 0.05 20.42
C ASP A 23 -8.02 -0.48 20.35
N PRO A 24 -8.71 -0.66 21.49
CA PRO A 24 -10.09 -1.14 21.50
C PRO A 24 -11.07 -0.20 20.78
N ASP A 25 -10.75 1.09 20.65
CA ASP A 25 -11.62 2.07 19.99
C ASP A 25 -11.67 1.88 18.46
N LEU A 26 -10.73 1.10 17.89
CA LEU A 26 -10.78 0.71 16.48
C LEU A 26 -11.86 -0.33 16.17
N ASP A 27 -12.42 -1.00 17.18
CA ASP A 27 -13.50 -2.01 17.07
C ASP A 27 -13.21 -3.07 15.99
N ILE A 28 -11.97 -3.56 15.92
CA ILE A 28 -11.54 -4.56 14.94
C ILE A 28 -12.20 -5.91 15.24
N ASP A 29 -12.87 -6.48 14.25
CA ASP A 29 -13.56 -7.76 14.33
C ASP A 29 -13.16 -8.72 13.20
N GLU A 30 -13.75 -9.92 13.20
CA GLU A 30 -13.49 -11.00 12.22
C GLU A 30 -13.89 -10.64 10.78
N ARG A 31 -14.59 -9.52 10.57
CA ARG A 31 -15.03 -9.02 9.25
C ARG A 31 -14.30 -7.76 8.83
N SER A 32 -13.35 -7.31 9.63
CA SER A 32 -12.54 -6.13 9.34
C SER A 32 -11.47 -6.46 8.29
N ILE A 33 -11.13 -5.46 7.47
CA ILE A 33 -10.05 -5.52 6.48
C ILE A 33 -8.99 -4.54 6.93
N LEU A 34 -7.78 -5.04 7.23
CA LEU A 34 -6.67 -4.19 7.63
C LEU A 34 -6.04 -3.59 6.37
N VAL A 35 -5.91 -2.27 6.32
CA VAL A 35 -5.36 -1.54 5.18
C VAL A 35 -4.12 -0.80 5.66
N ILE A 36 -2.98 -1.01 5.00
CA ILE A 36 -1.78 -0.20 5.22
C ILE A 36 -1.47 0.58 3.96
N ARG A 37 -1.16 1.86 4.12
CA ARG A 37 -0.79 2.74 3.01
C ARG A 37 0.46 3.54 3.36
N GLY A 38 0.99 4.26 2.39
CA GLY A 38 2.28 4.93 2.48
C GLY A 38 3.45 3.95 2.40
N ALA A 39 3.20 2.72 1.94
CA ALA A 39 4.17 1.63 1.93
C ALA A 39 4.70 1.28 0.54
N GLY A 40 4.33 2.04 -0.50
CA GLY A 40 4.77 1.87 -1.87
C GLY A 40 6.14 2.49 -2.20
N PRO A 41 6.53 2.54 -3.48
CA PRO A 41 7.79 3.13 -3.93
C PRO A 41 8.04 4.56 -3.43
N LEU A 42 7.08 5.47 -3.59
CA LEU A 42 7.21 6.86 -3.17
C LEU A 42 6.98 7.03 -1.66
N GLY A 43 5.96 6.37 -1.12
CA GLY A 43 5.51 6.55 0.25
C GLY A 43 6.58 6.18 1.26
N TRP A 44 7.16 4.98 1.14
CA TRP A 44 8.02 4.45 2.20
C TRP A 44 9.33 5.22 2.42
N PRO A 45 10.21 5.45 1.40
CA PRO A 45 10.24 4.99 0.01
C PRO A 45 10.92 3.62 -0.21
N GLY A 46 10.69 3.01 -1.38
CA GLY A 46 11.34 1.74 -1.78
C GLY A 46 10.44 0.49 -1.70
N SER A 47 9.16 0.66 -1.39
CA SER A 47 8.17 -0.40 -1.19
C SER A 47 8.53 -1.42 -0.10
N ALA A 48 7.94 -1.28 1.09
CA ALA A 48 8.28 -2.09 2.25
C ALA A 48 7.44 -3.37 2.36
N GLU A 49 7.99 -4.39 3.03
CA GLU A 49 7.33 -5.67 3.30
C GLU A 49 6.52 -5.61 4.60
N VAL A 50 5.38 -4.92 4.58
CA VAL A 50 4.59 -4.58 5.78
C VAL A 50 3.10 -4.90 5.68
N VAL A 51 2.62 -5.39 4.53
CA VAL A 51 1.19 -5.64 4.31
C VAL A 51 0.68 -6.88 5.05
N ASN A 52 1.57 -7.80 5.46
CA ASN A 52 1.27 -9.01 6.21
C ASN A 52 0.95 -8.73 7.70
N MET A 53 0.02 -7.80 7.95
CA MET A 53 -0.46 -7.43 9.28
C MET A 53 -1.17 -8.60 9.95
N GLN A 54 -0.94 -8.75 11.26
CA GLN A 54 -1.65 -9.69 12.10
C GLN A 54 -2.88 -9.03 12.73
N PRO A 55 -3.93 -9.82 13.07
CA PRO A 55 -5.05 -9.36 13.88
C PRO A 55 -4.59 -8.84 15.25
N PRO A 56 -5.38 -8.00 15.93
CA PRO A 56 -5.11 -7.61 17.32
C PRO A 56 -5.04 -8.82 18.27
N ASP A 57 -4.32 -8.63 19.37
CA ASP A 57 -4.14 -9.64 20.44
C ASP A 57 -5.46 -10.24 20.91
N SER A 58 -6.53 -9.42 20.97
CA SER A 58 -7.86 -9.83 21.40
C SER A 58 -8.48 -10.88 20.46
N LEU A 59 -8.24 -10.77 19.15
CA LEU A 59 -8.68 -11.73 18.13
C LEU A 59 -7.77 -12.95 18.07
N LEU A 60 -6.46 -12.75 18.19
CA LEU A 60 -5.49 -13.86 18.28
C LEU A 60 -5.82 -14.79 19.45
N ARG A 61 -6.13 -14.24 20.64
CA ARG A 61 -6.54 -15.02 21.83
C ARG A 61 -7.84 -15.79 21.63
N ARG A 62 -8.69 -15.37 20.68
CA ARG A 62 -9.93 -16.06 20.29
C ARG A 62 -9.71 -17.11 19.20
N GLY A 63 -8.48 -17.28 18.71
CA GLY A 63 -8.13 -18.23 17.66
C GLY A 63 -8.31 -17.68 16.24
N VAL A 64 -8.54 -16.38 16.08
CA VAL A 64 -8.61 -15.71 14.77
C VAL A 64 -7.19 -15.29 14.42
N ASN A 65 -6.50 -16.12 13.64
CA ASN A 65 -5.08 -15.94 13.34
C ASN A 65 -4.81 -15.03 12.13
N THR A 66 -5.82 -14.79 11.29
CA THR A 66 -5.70 -13.98 10.08
C THR A 66 -6.94 -13.11 9.87
N LEU A 67 -6.72 -11.93 9.30
CA LEU A 67 -7.73 -11.07 8.71
C LEU A 67 -7.31 -10.75 7.26
N PRO A 68 -8.24 -10.40 6.37
CA PRO A 68 -7.88 -9.87 5.07
C PRO A 68 -7.07 -8.59 5.20
N THR A 69 -6.02 -8.46 4.40
CA THR A 69 -5.09 -7.33 4.40
C THR A 69 -4.95 -6.74 2.99
N ILE A 70 -4.79 -5.43 2.91
CA ILE A 70 -4.56 -4.70 1.65
C ILE A 70 -3.47 -3.65 1.85
N GLY A 71 -2.59 -3.45 0.87
CA GLY A 71 -1.71 -2.29 0.88
C GLY A 71 -0.99 -2.00 -0.43
N ASP A 72 -0.45 -0.80 -0.51
CA ASP A 72 0.40 -0.34 -1.63
C ASP A 72 1.87 -0.78 -1.50
N GLY A 73 2.22 -1.42 -0.39
CA GLY A 73 3.50 -2.08 -0.17
C GLY A 73 3.54 -3.54 -0.62
N ARG A 74 4.55 -4.25 -0.10
CA ARG A 74 4.84 -5.66 -0.37
C ARG A 74 4.66 -6.49 0.90
N GLN A 75 4.94 -7.78 0.80
CA GLN A 75 5.16 -8.66 1.95
C GLN A 75 6.31 -9.63 1.65
N SER A 76 6.85 -10.24 2.70
CA SER A 76 7.85 -11.30 2.53
C SER A 76 7.28 -12.49 1.76
N GLY A 77 8.09 -13.08 0.86
CA GLY A 77 7.71 -14.27 0.11
C GLY A 77 7.48 -15.52 0.98
N THR A 78 7.88 -15.50 2.26
CA THR A 78 7.62 -16.58 3.22
C THR A 78 6.35 -16.36 4.05
N SER A 79 5.61 -15.27 3.81
CA SER A 79 4.35 -14.96 4.49
C SER A 79 3.25 -15.94 4.09
N ASP A 80 2.45 -16.38 5.07
CA ASP A 80 1.24 -17.18 4.88
C ASP A 80 -0.05 -16.34 4.88
N SER A 81 0.08 -15.01 5.03
CA SER A 81 -1.07 -14.10 5.06
C SER A 81 -1.69 -13.90 3.68
N PRO A 82 -3.02 -14.09 3.53
CA PRO A 82 -3.76 -13.90 2.27
C PRO A 82 -3.98 -12.41 1.97
N SER A 83 -2.88 -11.71 1.65
CA SER A 83 -2.86 -10.25 1.41
C SER A 83 -3.09 -9.86 -0.05
N ILE A 84 -3.72 -8.71 -0.27
CA ILE A 84 -3.71 -7.98 -1.56
C ILE A 84 -2.57 -6.95 -1.51
N LEU A 85 -1.59 -7.12 -2.39
CA LEU A 85 -0.31 -6.40 -2.36
C LEU A 85 -0.15 -5.49 -3.58
N ASN A 86 0.90 -4.67 -3.56
CA ASN A 86 1.38 -3.90 -4.71
C ASN A 86 0.29 -3.00 -5.33
N ALA A 87 -0.65 -2.52 -4.51
CA ALA A 87 -1.71 -1.65 -5.00
C ALA A 87 -1.11 -0.40 -5.67
N ALA A 88 -1.41 -0.23 -6.96
CA ALA A 88 -0.89 0.85 -7.80
C ALA A 88 -2.05 1.54 -8.54
N PRO A 89 -2.05 2.89 -8.67
CA PRO A 89 -1.09 3.82 -8.06
C PRO A 89 -1.12 3.78 -6.53
N GLU A 90 0.03 3.95 -5.89
CA GLU A 90 0.13 3.96 -4.43
C GLU A 90 -0.54 5.19 -3.82
N SER A 91 -0.77 5.17 -2.50
CA SER A 91 -1.40 6.29 -1.79
C SER A 91 -0.61 7.60 -1.89
N ALA A 92 0.72 7.56 -1.76
CA ALA A 92 1.60 8.72 -1.90
C ALA A 92 1.57 9.36 -3.31
N ALA A 93 1.12 8.61 -4.33
CA ALA A 93 0.88 9.10 -5.69
C ALA A 93 -0.58 9.56 -5.93
N GLY A 94 -1.42 9.58 -4.88
CA GLY A 94 -2.84 9.94 -4.97
C GLY A 94 -3.75 8.81 -5.48
N GLY A 95 -3.27 7.56 -5.46
CA GLY A 95 -4.05 6.38 -5.85
C GLY A 95 -5.22 6.08 -4.92
N GLY A 96 -6.00 5.05 -5.24
CA GLY A 96 -7.27 4.76 -4.57
C GLY A 96 -7.18 4.62 -3.04
N LEU A 97 -6.12 3.98 -2.53
CA LEU A 97 -5.90 3.78 -1.10
C LEU A 97 -5.65 5.10 -0.32
N ALA A 98 -5.23 6.18 -1.01
CA ALA A 98 -5.12 7.50 -0.40
C ALA A 98 -6.47 8.01 0.15
N TRP A 99 -7.57 7.53 -0.43
CA TRP A 99 -8.91 8.03 -0.15
C TRP A 99 -9.73 7.12 0.75
N VAL A 100 -9.23 5.93 1.11
CA VAL A 100 -9.89 5.04 2.07
C VAL A 100 -9.72 5.60 3.49
N ARG A 101 -10.76 5.47 4.32
CA ARG A 101 -10.77 5.84 5.74
C ARG A 101 -11.26 4.66 6.58
N THR A 102 -10.82 4.60 7.83
CA THR A 102 -11.33 3.61 8.80
C THR A 102 -12.85 3.75 8.90
N GLY A 103 -13.56 2.63 8.77
CA GLY A 103 -15.03 2.59 8.77
C GLY A 103 -15.65 2.46 7.38
N ASP A 104 -14.93 2.77 6.29
CA ASP A 104 -15.43 2.53 4.94
C ASP A 104 -15.62 1.02 4.68
N THR A 105 -16.57 0.68 3.81
CA THR A 105 -16.75 -0.72 3.38
C THR A 105 -15.94 -0.99 2.11
N ILE A 106 -15.18 -2.09 2.10
CA ILE A 106 -14.50 -2.61 0.91
C ILE A 106 -15.18 -3.91 0.50
N ARG A 107 -15.51 -4.03 -0.78
CA ARG A 107 -16.03 -5.24 -1.41
C ARG A 107 -14.92 -5.92 -2.21
N ILE A 108 -14.67 -7.19 -1.93
CA ILE A 108 -13.73 -8.03 -2.69
C ILE A 108 -14.54 -9.11 -3.39
N ASP A 109 -14.41 -9.18 -4.72
CA ASP A 109 -14.99 -10.21 -5.58
C ASP A 109 -13.87 -10.92 -6.34
N LEU A 110 -13.53 -12.13 -5.89
CA LEU A 110 -12.47 -12.96 -6.47
C LEU A 110 -12.90 -13.57 -7.81
N GLY A 111 -14.21 -13.71 -8.05
CA GLY A 111 -14.75 -14.23 -9.31
C GLY A 111 -14.57 -13.26 -10.46
N SER A 112 -14.75 -11.96 -10.19
CA SER A 112 -14.52 -10.89 -11.18
C SER A 112 -13.13 -10.24 -11.10
N GLY A 113 -12.33 -10.58 -10.07
CA GLY A 113 -11.02 -9.98 -9.83
C GLY A 113 -11.11 -8.49 -9.45
N ARG A 114 -12.17 -8.10 -8.72
CA ARG A 114 -12.43 -6.72 -8.33
C ARG A 114 -12.30 -6.50 -6.83
N CYS A 115 -11.77 -5.34 -6.48
CA CYS A 115 -11.74 -4.81 -5.12
C CYS A 115 -12.19 -3.35 -5.18
N ASP A 116 -13.39 -3.07 -4.68
CA ASP A 116 -14.02 -1.76 -4.77
C ASP A 116 -14.25 -1.19 -3.36
N MET A 117 -13.81 0.05 -3.10
CA MET A 117 -14.28 0.79 -1.94
C MET A 117 -15.72 1.27 -2.22
N LEU A 118 -16.66 0.96 -1.33
CA LEU A 118 -18.06 1.31 -1.47
C LEU A 118 -18.32 2.72 -0.89
N VAL A 119 -17.51 3.68 -1.33
CA VAL A 119 -17.59 5.09 -0.94
C VAL A 119 -18.19 5.87 -2.11
N PRO A 120 -19.20 6.74 -1.88
CA PRO A 120 -19.74 7.59 -2.94
C PRO A 120 -18.66 8.50 -3.56
N GLU A 121 -18.77 8.75 -4.86
CA GLU A 121 -17.82 9.60 -5.58
C GLU A 121 -17.75 11.01 -4.98
N GLU A 122 -18.88 11.56 -4.52
CA GLU A 122 -18.94 12.89 -3.92
C GLU A 122 -18.11 12.98 -2.63
N GLU A 123 -18.04 11.90 -1.86
CA GLU A 123 -17.24 11.81 -0.64
C GLU A 123 -15.75 11.67 -0.97
N ILE A 124 -15.39 10.91 -2.00
CA ILE A 124 -14.00 10.82 -2.49
C ILE A 124 -13.53 12.20 -2.96
N GLU A 125 -14.37 12.92 -3.71
CA GLU A 125 -14.07 14.27 -4.17
C GLU A 125 -14.03 15.29 -3.02
N ARG A 126 -14.82 15.11 -1.95
CA ARG A 126 -14.69 15.89 -0.72
C ARG A 126 -13.32 15.65 -0.07
N ARG A 127 -12.92 14.40 0.15
CA ARG A 127 -11.63 14.02 0.74
C ARG A 127 -10.46 14.60 -0.07
N LYS A 128 -10.51 14.53 -1.41
CA LYS A 128 -9.50 15.13 -2.29
C LYS A 128 -9.35 16.64 -2.11
N ARG A 129 -10.46 17.38 -1.96
CA ARG A 129 -10.45 18.84 -1.80
C ARG A 129 -10.04 19.29 -0.40
N GLU A 130 -10.48 18.57 0.62
CA GLU A 130 -10.36 19.02 2.02
C GLU A 130 -9.15 18.45 2.74
N GLU A 131 -8.73 17.23 2.41
CA GLU A 131 -7.73 16.48 3.17
C GLU A 131 -6.40 16.33 2.41
N GLY A 132 -6.45 16.30 1.07
CA GLY A 132 -5.26 16.09 0.25
C GLY A 132 -4.72 14.66 0.32
N ILE A 133 -3.58 14.42 -0.32
CA ILE A 133 -2.89 13.13 -0.28
C ILE A 133 -2.35 12.91 1.14
N PRO A 134 -2.46 11.71 1.74
CA PRO A 134 -1.87 11.43 3.04
C PRO A 134 -0.38 11.76 3.10
N ASP A 135 0.05 12.33 4.23
CA ASP A 135 1.46 12.65 4.45
C ASP A 135 2.32 11.38 4.45
N PHE A 136 3.56 11.53 3.99
CA PHE A 136 4.58 10.49 4.06
C PHE A 136 5.94 11.12 4.35
N PRO A 137 6.91 10.36 4.90
CA PRO A 137 8.18 10.93 5.36
C PRO A 137 8.96 11.63 4.24
N GLU A 138 9.61 12.75 4.55
CA GLU A 138 10.53 13.42 3.62
C GLU A 138 11.72 12.53 3.23
N SER A 139 12.43 12.89 2.17
CA SER A 139 13.63 12.17 1.74
C SER A 139 14.75 12.40 2.75
N GLN A 140 15.27 11.34 3.35
CA GLN A 140 16.30 11.37 4.39
C GLN A 140 17.72 11.21 3.81
N THR A 141 17.84 10.84 2.54
CA THR A 141 19.14 10.69 1.86
C THR A 141 19.07 11.19 0.41
N PRO A 142 20.21 11.60 -0.19
CA PRO A 142 20.25 11.98 -1.60
C PRO A 142 19.76 10.87 -2.55
N TRP A 143 20.00 9.60 -2.21
CA TRP A 143 19.51 8.49 -3.01
C TRP A 143 17.98 8.36 -2.96
N GLN A 144 17.36 8.57 -1.79
CA GLN A 144 15.90 8.56 -1.69
C GLN A 144 15.26 9.66 -2.54
N GLU A 145 15.88 10.84 -2.61
CA GLU A 145 15.41 11.94 -3.47
C GLU A 145 15.51 11.56 -4.95
N ILE A 146 16.65 11.03 -5.40
CA ILE A 146 16.82 10.54 -6.78
C ILE A 146 15.81 9.42 -7.10
N TYR A 147 15.62 8.48 -6.18
CA TYR A 147 14.71 7.36 -6.34
C TYR A 147 13.27 7.86 -6.52
N ARG A 148 12.77 8.70 -5.62
CA ARG A 148 11.41 9.29 -5.72
C ARG A 148 11.19 10.08 -6.99
N ALA A 149 12.21 10.78 -7.47
CA ALA A 149 12.10 11.56 -8.70
C ALA A 149 12.07 10.72 -9.99
N SER A 150 12.35 9.42 -9.93
CA SER A 150 12.59 8.61 -11.14
C SER A 150 11.97 7.22 -11.16
N VAL A 151 11.50 6.71 -10.03
CA VAL A 151 10.93 5.36 -9.93
C VAL A 151 9.50 5.29 -10.49
N SER A 152 9.21 4.20 -11.20
CA SER A 152 7.84 3.83 -11.57
C SER A 152 7.10 3.15 -10.43
N GLN A 153 5.79 2.99 -10.59
CA GLN A 153 4.95 2.23 -9.67
C GLN A 153 5.18 0.71 -9.82
N LEU A 154 4.65 -0.10 -8.90
CA LEU A 154 4.89 -1.55 -8.88
C LEU A 154 4.22 -2.30 -10.04
N ASP A 155 3.15 -1.77 -10.62
CA ASP A 155 2.55 -2.25 -11.88
C ASP A 155 3.50 -2.09 -13.07
N GLY A 156 4.36 -1.07 -13.03
CA GLY A 156 5.47 -0.85 -13.96
C GLY A 156 6.80 -1.49 -13.52
N GLY A 157 6.80 -2.29 -12.46
CA GLY A 157 7.97 -3.02 -11.97
C GLY A 157 8.92 -2.24 -11.05
N GLY A 158 8.59 -1.02 -10.62
CA GLY A 158 9.42 -0.25 -9.67
C GLY A 158 10.80 0.13 -10.21
N VAL A 159 10.91 0.35 -11.52
CA VAL A 159 12.18 0.66 -12.21
C VAL A 159 12.43 2.16 -12.27
N LEU A 160 13.67 2.56 -12.51
CA LEU A 160 13.95 3.94 -12.91
C LEU A 160 13.51 4.11 -14.37
N GLU A 161 12.43 4.84 -14.65
CA GLU A 161 11.81 4.86 -16.00
C GLU A 161 12.80 5.28 -17.09
N ALA A 162 13.62 6.30 -16.79
CA ALA A 162 14.65 6.79 -17.70
C ALA A 162 15.73 5.74 -18.03
N ALA A 163 15.90 4.69 -17.21
CA ALA A 163 16.85 3.63 -17.45
C ALA A 163 16.42 2.67 -18.58
N LEU A 164 15.10 2.53 -18.83
CA LEU A 164 14.56 1.57 -19.79
C LEU A 164 15.04 1.78 -21.24
N LYS A 165 15.45 3.02 -21.58
CA LYS A 165 15.98 3.38 -22.91
C LYS A 165 17.42 2.90 -23.15
N TYR A 166 18.18 2.60 -22.11
CA TYR A 166 19.59 2.21 -22.24
C TYR A 166 19.70 0.69 -22.38
N ARG A 167 19.97 0.22 -23.60
CA ARG A 167 20.18 -1.20 -23.92
C ARG A 167 21.44 -1.38 -24.74
N GLY A 168 22.11 -2.52 -24.57
CA GLY A 168 23.31 -2.86 -25.35
C GLY A 168 24.45 -1.84 -25.18
N ILE A 169 24.65 -1.33 -23.96
CA ILE A 169 25.60 -0.22 -23.69
C ILE A 169 27.06 -0.54 -24.08
N ALA A 170 27.41 -1.82 -24.19
CA ALA A 170 28.74 -2.28 -24.63
C ALA A 170 28.92 -2.26 -26.17
N SER A 171 27.84 -2.02 -26.95
CA SER A 171 27.92 -1.96 -28.42
C SER A 171 28.72 -0.75 -28.93
N LYS A 172 28.90 0.26 -28.09
CA LYS A 172 29.70 1.46 -28.37
C LYS A 172 30.64 1.72 -27.21
N THR A 173 31.94 1.59 -27.46
CA THR A 173 32.99 1.92 -26.48
C THR A 173 32.88 3.40 -26.08
N PRO A 174 33.01 3.74 -24.78
CA PRO A 174 33.08 5.12 -24.35
C PRO A 174 34.28 5.84 -24.98
N ARG A 175 34.28 7.18 -24.89
CA ARG A 175 35.40 7.99 -25.35
C ARG A 175 36.69 7.53 -24.66
N HIS A 176 37.79 7.48 -25.41
CA HIS A 176 39.11 7.38 -24.81
C HIS A 176 39.30 8.53 -23.82
N ASN A 177 39.90 8.22 -22.67
CA ASN A 177 40.19 9.18 -21.61
C ASN A 177 41.53 9.89 -21.79
N HIS A 178 42.34 9.46 -22.77
CA HIS A 178 43.58 10.08 -23.26
C HIS A 178 43.74 9.81 -24.76
#